data_AF-A0A5C9C9V6-F1
#
_entry.id   AF-A0A5C9C9V6-F1
#
_cell.length_a   1.000
_cell.length_b   1.000
_cell.length_c   1.000
_cell.angle_alpha   90.00
_cell.angle_beta   90.00
_cell.angle_gamma   90.00
#
_symmetry.space_group_name_H-M   'P 1'
#
loop_
_entity.id
_entity.type
_entity.pdbx_description
1 polymer ?
#
loop_
_entity_poly.entity_id
_entity_poly.type
_entity_poly.pdbx_seq_one_letter_code
_entity_poly.pdbx_strand_id
1 'polypeptide(L)'
;MRILLLTHSFNSLTQRLFGLLRQQGHQVSVELDIADAVTEEAVALFKPDLVLAPFLKRRIPESVWSRTVCLVVHPGVPGDRGPSALDWMLTRGEAQWGVTVLQAVADFDAGEVWAWQPFAVRPQATKSSIYRRELTQAAVVAVGRALARFVPGQLTPAQDAQLAAPGAGQWHPLMTQHERQIDWAQDSTATVLRKIAAADGSPGVLDQLFSQPCRLFDAHPASPAIVRQFVDSPPGALLARRGPALLKRSTDGAVWIGHVRLEGSPAAPARCDGVLKLAATRVFAAPAAALPELAVPLMREEGEDEWDELRYREVGTDGARVGWLDFEFHNGAMSERQCQRLCEALQWVRTRPTQVLVLAGGADFFSNGIHLHDIEAAQRVAGDSAADASWRNINAMNDATLEVLTLTDRITVAALQGNAGAGGCFLALAADLVWAHAGVVLNPHYKNMGNLYGSEYWTYSLPRRIGDAASRALMQQRLPLSAPEAVAQGVLDDCFGSDRAAFASQVLERTLAMAGAADLAARLQAKQAQRQRDEMLKPLASYRAEELTQMNRNFYGFDPSYHVARHHFVFRKPHAWTPRHLALHRELKPAASSAKPV
;
A
#
# COMPACT_ATOMS: atom_id res chain seq x y z
N MET A 1 5.55 19.05 21.91
CA MET A 1 5.94 17.79 22.56
C MET A 1 7.01 17.08 21.76
N ARG A 2 7.84 16.29 22.43
CA ARG A 2 8.82 15.35 21.89
C ARG A 2 8.20 13.96 21.97
N ILE A 3 7.86 13.39 20.82
CA ILE A 3 7.15 12.11 20.72
C ILE A 3 8.09 11.07 20.13
N LEU A 4 8.31 9.97 20.85
CA LEU A 4 9.03 8.81 20.33
C LEU A 4 8.02 7.80 19.79
N LEU A 5 8.05 7.55 18.48
CA LEU A 5 7.32 6.45 17.87
C LEU A 5 8.11 5.16 18.06
N LEU A 6 7.62 4.25 18.89
CA LEU A 6 8.20 2.91 19.08
C LEU A 6 7.41 1.90 18.25
N THR A 7 8.04 1.29 17.25
CA THR A 7 7.30 0.44 16.30
C THR A 7 8.10 -0.76 15.83
N HIS A 8 7.48 -1.92 15.62
CA HIS A 8 8.15 -3.08 15.02
C HIS A 8 8.56 -2.82 13.56
N SER A 9 7.81 -1.99 12.83
CA SER A 9 8.18 -1.54 11.50
C SER A 9 7.59 -0.17 11.18
N PHE A 10 8.28 0.61 10.35
CA PHE A 10 7.79 1.91 9.88
C PHE A 10 6.70 1.72 8.80
N ASN A 11 5.59 1.10 9.20
CA ASN A 11 4.46 0.70 8.36
C ASN A 11 3.53 1.88 8.01
N SER A 12 2.46 1.62 7.26
CA SER A 12 1.53 2.65 6.78
C SER A 12 0.93 3.51 7.90
N LEU A 13 0.47 2.90 9.00
CA LEU A 13 -0.06 3.63 10.15
C LEU A 13 1.01 4.50 10.81
N THR A 14 2.21 3.95 11.02
CA THR A 14 3.30 4.70 11.64
C THR A 14 3.74 5.88 10.77
N GLN A 15 3.85 5.68 9.45
CA GLN A 15 4.18 6.77 8.52
C GLN A 15 3.11 7.87 8.53
N ARG A 16 1.82 7.49 8.59
CA ARG A 16 0.74 8.47 8.66
C ARG A 16 0.79 9.29 9.94
N LEU A 17 0.96 8.64 11.09
CA LEU A 17 1.09 9.34 12.37
C LEU A 17 2.36 10.19 12.40
N PHE A 18 3.47 9.70 11.86
CA PHE A 18 4.72 10.45 11.77
C PHE A 18 4.55 11.78 11.00
N GLY A 19 3.94 11.75 9.82
CA GLY A 19 3.68 12.96 9.03
C GLY A 19 2.74 13.92 9.77
N LEU A 20 1.59 13.41 10.26
CA LEU A 20 0.58 14.23 10.92
C LEU A 20 1.11 14.92 12.19
N LEU A 21 1.82 14.19 13.05
CA LEU A 21 2.35 14.75 14.30
C LEU A 21 3.41 15.83 14.04
N ARG A 22 4.22 15.66 12.99
CA ARG A 22 5.19 16.70 12.57
C ARG A 22 4.49 17.93 12.00
N GLN A 23 3.43 17.75 11.21
CA GLN A 23 2.60 18.84 10.71
C GLN A 23 1.96 19.64 11.85
N GLN A 24 1.63 18.99 12.97
CA GLN A 24 1.14 19.62 14.19
C GLN A 24 2.23 20.28 15.04
N GLY A 25 3.48 20.34 14.54
CA GLY A 25 4.60 21.01 15.21
C GLY A 25 5.27 20.18 16.32
N HIS A 26 4.99 18.87 16.40
CA HIS A 26 5.70 18.00 17.34
C HIS A 26 7.09 17.61 16.82
N GLN A 27 8.04 17.45 17.74
CA GLN A 27 9.32 16.81 17.43
C GLN A 27 9.13 15.29 17.49
N VAL A 28 9.17 14.63 16.34
CA VAL A 28 8.90 13.19 16.25
C VAL A 28 10.17 12.45 15.87
N SER A 29 10.60 11.52 16.72
CA SER A 29 11.64 10.54 16.40
C SER A 29 11.01 9.15 16.34
N VAL A 30 11.62 8.24 15.61
CA VAL A 30 11.20 6.83 15.55
C VAL A 30 12.31 5.95 16.13
N GLU A 31 11.93 4.91 16.86
CA GLU A 31 12.79 3.77 17.20
C GLU A 31 12.06 2.48 16.79
N LEU A 32 12.80 1.57 16.16
CA LEU A 32 12.31 0.24 15.85
C LEU A 32 12.37 -0.67 17.10
N ASP A 33 11.29 -1.40 17.37
CA ASP A 33 11.23 -2.40 18.45
C ASP A 33 12.08 -3.62 18.08
N ILE A 34 13.35 -3.57 18.51
CA ILE A 34 14.38 -4.59 18.27
C ILE A 34 14.67 -5.36 19.56
N ALA A 35 15.01 -4.64 20.63
CA ALA A 35 15.33 -5.18 21.95
C ALA A 35 15.03 -4.16 23.05
N ASP A 36 14.89 -4.62 24.29
CA ASP A 36 14.53 -3.80 25.45
C ASP A 36 15.60 -2.73 25.69
N ALA A 37 16.87 -3.13 25.73
CA ALA A 37 18.01 -2.22 25.89
C ALA A 37 18.08 -1.13 24.80
N VAL A 38 17.68 -1.45 23.57
CA VAL A 38 17.63 -0.47 22.45
C VAL A 38 16.51 0.55 22.67
N THR A 39 15.37 0.09 23.20
CA THR A 39 14.23 0.96 23.55
C THR A 39 14.59 1.88 24.72
N GLU A 40 15.19 1.34 25.77
CA GLU A 40 15.66 2.09 26.95
C GLU A 40 16.67 3.17 26.55
N GLU A 41 17.65 2.81 25.71
CA GLU A 41 18.64 3.74 25.18
C GLU A 41 17.98 4.86 24.36
N ALA A 42 17.04 4.53 23.48
CA ALA A 42 16.33 5.51 22.67
C ALA A 42 15.55 6.51 23.53
N VAL A 43 14.89 6.04 24.60
CA VAL A 43 14.19 6.91 25.57
C VAL A 43 15.19 7.78 26.34
N ALA A 44 16.34 7.23 26.76
CA ALA A 44 17.37 7.99 27.47
C ALA A 44 18.01 9.09 26.60
N LEU A 45 18.27 8.78 25.32
CA LEU A 45 18.84 9.72 24.34
C LEU A 45 17.84 10.78 23.93
N PHE A 46 16.63 10.36 23.55
CA PHE A 46 15.62 11.27 23.03
C PHE A 46 14.91 12.03 24.13
N LYS A 47 14.82 11.52 25.38
CA LYS A 47 14.05 12.13 26.47
C LYS A 47 12.65 12.60 26.01
N PRO A 48 11.82 11.66 25.49
CA PRO A 48 10.48 12.00 25.02
C PRO A 48 9.59 12.48 26.17
N ASP A 49 8.64 13.36 25.85
CA ASP A 49 7.51 13.65 26.74
C ASP A 49 6.57 12.43 26.80
N LEU A 50 6.47 11.71 25.67
CA LEU A 50 5.58 10.56 25.48
C LEU A 50 6.15 9.57 24.46
N VAL A 51 5.99 8.28 24.73
CA VAL A 51 6.20 7.19 23.77
C VAL A 51 4.85 6.80 23.18
N LEU A 52 4.74 6.81 21.85
CA LEU A 52 3.57 6.33 21.13
C LEU A 52 3.97 5.06 20.39
N ALA A 53 3.17 4.00 20.52
CA ALA A 53 3.42 2.69 19.97
C ALA A 53 2.31 2.29 18.98
N PRO A 54 2.42 2.68 17.70
CA PRO A 54 1.38 2.40 16.70
C PRO A 54 1.31 0.93 16.26
N PHE A 55 2.41 0.19 16.41
CA PHE A 55 2.50 -1.19 15.97
C PHE A 55 3.63 -1.91 16.72
N LEU A 56 3.30 -2.74 17.70
CA LEU A 56 4.25 -3.53 18.47
C LEU A 56 4.01 -5.03 18.35
N LYS A 57 5.06 -5.80 18.60
CA LYS A 57 5.00 -7.26 18.75
C LYS A 57 5.58 -7.74 20.08
N ARG A 58 6.32 -6.89 20.78
CA ARG A 58 6.90 -7.16 22.09
C ARG A 58 6.35 -6.17 23.10
N ARG A 59 6.49 -6.49 24.39
CA ARG A 59 6.12 -5.56 25.46
C ARG A 59 7.12 -4.40 25.50
N ILE A 60 6.63 -3.23 25.87
CA ILE A 60 7.49 -2.12 26.28
C ILE A 60 8.08 -2.51 27.65
N PRO A 61 9.40 -2.33 27.89
CA PRO A 61 9.99 -2.70 29.17
C PRO A 61 9.48 -1.82 30.31
N GLU A 62 9.34 -2.40 31.51
CA GLU A 62 8.84 -1.71 32.71
C GLU A 62 9.67 -0.50 33.10
N SER A 63 10.98 -0.57 32.89
CA SER A 63 11.92 0.54 33.05
C SER A 63 11.51 1.81 32.27
N VAL A 64 10.73 1.66 31.20
CA VAL A 64 10.22 2.76 30.36
C VAL A 64 8.79 3.13 30.76
N TRP A 65 7.83 2.21 30.71
CA TRP A 65 6.42 2.57 30.89
C TRP A 65 6.04 2.94 32.33
N SER A 66 6.86 2.57 33.33
CA SER A 66 6.67 3.01 34.72
C SER A 66 7.09 4.46 34.98
N ARG A 67 7.78 5.11 34.02
CA ARG A 67 8.37 6.46 34.18
C ARG A 67 7.97 7.44 33.09
N THR A 68 7.59 6.94 31.92
CA THR A 68 7.20 7.73 30.76
C THR A 68 5.84 7.25 30.27
N VAL A 69 4.94 8.19 29.93
CA VAL A 69 3.66 7.83 29.29
C VAL A 69 3.95 7.05 28.01
N CYS A 70 3.33 5.89 27.90
CA CYS A 70 3.54 4.95 26.80
C CYS A 70 2.18 4.55 26.25
N LEU A 71 1.76 5.20 25.17
CA LEU A 71 0.45 4.95 24.56
C LEU A 71 0.57 3.89 23.48
N VAL A 72 -0.14 2.78 23.64
CA VAL A 72 -0.25 1.69 22.66
C VAL A 72 -1.52 1.88 21.85
N VAL A 73 -1.39 1.81 20.52
CA VAL A 73 -2.54 1.80 19.60
C VAL A 73 -2.97 0.35 19.39
N HIS A 74 -4.06 -0.04 20.03
CA HIS A 74 -4.66 -1.37 19.90
C HIS A 74 -5.73 -1.37 18.79
N PRO A 75 -5.65 -2.28 17.81
CA PRO A 75 -6.62 -2.40 16.71
C PRO A 75 -7.94 -3.08 17.15
N GLY A 76 -8.48 -2.70 18.31
CA GLY A 76 -9.65 -3.28 18.95
C GLY A 76 -10.49 -2.25 19.70
N VAL A 77 -11.75 -2.59 19.95
CA VAL A 77 -12.64 -1.81 20.83
C VAL A 77 -12.15 -1.84 22.29
N PRO A 78 -12.58 -0.91 23.16
CA PRO A 78 -12.17 -0.92 24.56
C PRO A 78 -12.39 -2.28 25.23
N GLY A 79 -11.32 -2.79 25.87
CA GLY A 79 -11.30 -4.09 26.53
C GLY A 79 -10.99 -5.28 25.63
N ASP A 80 -11.04 -5.17 24.30
CA ASP A 80 -10.50 -6.21 23.41
C ASP A 80 -8.99 -6.33 23.64
N ARG A 81 -8.48 -7.56 23.75
CA ARG A 81 -7.05 -7.81 24.00
C ARG A 81 -6.51 -8.93 23.14
N GLY A 82 -5.23 -8.81 22.79
CA GLY A 82 -4.47 -9.88 22.18
C GLY A 82 -4.08 -9.63 20.72
N PRO A 83 -3.22 -10.50 20.16
CA PRO A 83 -2.43 -10.19 18.97
C PRO A 83 -3.16 -10.37 17.63
N SER A 84 -4.44 -10.74 17.64
CA SER A 84 -5.22 -11.10 16.44
C SER A 84 -6.59 -10.43 16.39
N ALA A 85 -6.73 -9.24 16.97
CA ALA A 85 -8.00 -8.51 17.06
C ALA A 85 -8.75 -8.42 15.71
N LEU A 86 -8.08 -7.95 14.64
CA LEU A 86 -8.71 -7.81 13.32
C LEU A 86 -9.05 -9.15 12.66
N ASP A 87 -8.24 -10.19 12.91
CA ASP A 87 -8.51 -11.53 12.42
C ASP A 87 -9.79 -12.08 13.05
N TRP A 88 -9.92 -11.93 14.37
CA TRP A 88 -11.13 -12.34 15.10
C TRP A 88 -12.36 -11.54 14.68
N MET A 89 -12.22 -10.21 14.56
CA MET A 89 -13.27 -9.31 14.07
C MET A 89 -13.83 -9.78 12.72
N LEU A 90 -12.95 -10.03 11.74
CA LEU A 90 -13.39 -10.48 10.41
C LEU A 90 -13.98 -11.88 10.43
N THR A 91 -13.36 -12.82 11.14
CA THR A 91 -13.85 -14.21 11.21
C THR A 91 -15.25 -14.28 11.85
N ARG A 92 -15.53 -13.45 12.86
CA ARG A 92 -16.86 -13.36 13.51
C ARG A 92 -17.88 -12.56 12.72
N GLY A 93 -17.46 -11.83 11.69
CA GLY A 93 -18.36 -11.01 10.89
C GLY A 93 -18.88 -9.79 11.66
N GLU A 94 -18.07 -9.21 12.55
CA GLU A 94 -18.44 -8.00 13.29
C GLU A 94 -18.73 -6.85 12.32
N ALA A 95 -19.89 -6.20 12.47
CA ALA A 95 -20.29 -5.07 11.62
C ALA A 95 -19.75 -3.72 12.13
N GLN A 96 -19.34 -3.66 13.40
CA GLN A 96 -18.78 -2.49 14.05
C GLN A 96 -17.51 -2.90 14.80
N TRP A 97 -16.50 -2.04 14.78
CA TRP A 97 -15.26 -2.24 15.49
C TRP A 97 -14.68 -0.90 15.95
N GLY A 98 -13.42 -0.87 16.37
CA GLY A 98 -12.78 0.37 16.79
C GLY A 98 -11.28 0.26 16.98
N VAL A 99 -10.70 1.40 17.35
CA VAL A 99 -9.31 1.52 17.77
C VAL A 99 -9.28 2.10 19.18
N THR A 100 -8.45 1.52 20.03
CA THR A 100 -8.24 1.97 21.41
C THR A 100 -6.80 2.44 21.57
N VAL A 101 -6.61 3.59 22.21
CA VAL A 101 -5.30 4.08 22.65
C VAL A 101 -5.24 3.92 24.15
N LEU A 102 -4.33 3.09 24.63
CA LEU A 102 -4.24 2.69 26.03
C LEU A 102 -2.82 2.86 26.58
N GLN A 103 -2.70 3.13 27.87
CA GLN A 103 -1.40 3.18 28.56
C GLN A 103 -0.78 1.79 28.65
N ALA A 104 0.51 1.67 28.39
CA ALA A 104 1.24 0.43 28.58
C ALA A 104 1.36 0.08 30.07
N VAL A 105 1.09 -1.18 30.39
CA VAL A 105 1.24 -1.79 31.72
C VAL A 105 1.88 -3.18 31.57
N ALA A 106 2.07 -3.90 32.67
CA ALA A 106 2.67 -5.24 32.65
C ALA A 106 1.91 -6.24 31.76
N ASP A 107 0.57 -6.21 31.80
CA ASP A 107 -0.31 -7.08 31.03
C ASP A 107 -0.64 -6.50 29.65
N PHE A 108 -0.68 -7.37 28.63
CA PHE A 108 -1.00 -6.97 27.25
C PHE A 108 -2.41 -6.38 27.16
N ASP A 109 -2.51 -5.20 26.53
CA ASP A 109 -3.76 -4.49 26.22
C ASP A 109 -4.69 -4.28 27.44
N ALA A 110 -4.11 -4.24 28.65
CA ALA A 110 -4.86 -4.20 29.90
C ALA A 110 -4.83 -2.85 30.61
N GLY A 111 -4.06 -1.88 30.09
CA GLY A 111 -3.89 -0.60 30.73
C GLY A 111 -5.09 0.33 30.56
N GLU A 112 -5.02 1.47 31.24
CA GLU A 112 -6.04 2.50 31.20
C GLU A 112 -6.26 3.01 29.77
N VAL A 113 -7.52 3.10 29.36
CA VAL A 113 -7.89 3.65 28.05
C VAL A 113 -7.78 5.17 28.11
N TRP A 114 -7.01 5.75 27.18
CA TRP A 114 -6.85 7.20 27.04
C TRP A 114 -7.83 7.79 26.05
N ALA A 115 -8.11 7.06 24.96
CA ALA A 115 -9.11 7.42 23.96
C ALA A 115 -9.49 6.19 23.15
N TRP A 116 -10.64 6.24 22.49
CA TRP A 116 -11.02 5.25 21.50
C TRP A 116 -11.84 5.90 20.38
N GLN A 117 -11.94 5.21 19.25
CA GLN A 117 -12.74 5.64 18.10
C GLN A 117 -13.39 4.42 17.41
N PRO A 118 -14.73 4.37 17.31
CA PRO A 118 -15.41 3.32 16.54
C PRO A 118 -15.31 3.54 15.04
N PHE A 119 -15.52 2.47 14.28
CA PHE A 119 -15.75 2.51 12.83
C PHE A 119 -16.65 1.34 12.39
N ALA A 120 -17.37 1.54 11.29
CA ALA A 120 -18.14 0.48 10.64
C ALA A 120 -17.22 -0.44 9.82
N VAL A 121 -17.39 -1.75 9.95
CA VAL A 121 -16.62 -2.73 9.18
C VAL A 121 -17.24 -2.85 7.79
N ARG A 122 -16.49 -2.50 6.76
CA ARG A 122 -16.96 -2.55 5.38
C ARG A 122 -17.17 -4.02 4.95
N PRO A 123 -18.33 -4.36 4.35
CA PRO A 123 -18.57 -5.70 3.83
C PRO A 123 -17.49 -6.13 2.83
N GLN A 124 -17.12 -7.41 2.87
CA GLN A 124 -16.16 -8.05 1.96
C GLN A 124 -14.75 -7.42 1.96
N ALA A 125 -14.45 -6.50 2.89
CA ALA A 125 -13.12 -5.92 2.98
C ALA A 125 -12.12 -6.91 3.58
N THR A 126 -10.89 -6.86 3.09
CA THR A 126 -9.78 -7.63 3.64
C THR A 126 -9.21 -6.98 4.90
N LYS A 127 -8.56 -7.76 5.75
CA LYS A 127 -7.84 -7.25 6.93
C LYS A 127 -6.87 -6.14 6.56
N SER A 128 -6.12 -6.35 5.50
CA SER A 128 -5.09 -5.41 5.04
C SER A 128 -5.72 -4.11 4.54
N SER A 129 -6.88 -4.16 3.87
CA SER A 129 -7.63 -2.97 3.45
C SER A 129 -8.22 -2.21 4.63
N ILE A 130 -8.86 -2.90 5.60
CA ILE A 130 -9.40 -2.28 6.82
C ILE A 130 -8.28 -1.57 7.61
N TYR A 131 -7.13 -2.23 7.75
CA TYR A 131 -5.98 -1.67 8.45
C TYR A 131 -5.53 -0.32 7.85
N ARG A 132 -5.46 -0.23 6.51
CA ARG A 132 -4.99 0.96 5.79
C ARG A 132 -6.01 2.10 5.76
N ARG A 133 -7.29 1.78 5.92
CA ARG A 133 -8.39 2.73 5.73
C ARG A 133 -9.09 3.06 7.05
N GLU A 134 -10.13 2.32 7.38
CA GLU A 134 -11.01 2.60 8.52
C GLU A 134 -10.22 2.63 9.83
N LEU A 135 -9.32 1.66 10.01
CA LEU A 135 -8.48 1.59 11.21
C LEU A 135 -7.48 2.74 11.31
N THR A 136 -6.76 3.03 10.23
CA THR A 136 -5.76 4.11 10.24
C THR A 136 -6.43 5.46 10.52
N GLN A 137 -7.60 5.70 9.94
CA GLN A 137 -8.39 6.92 10.21
C GLN A 137 -8.86 6.98 11.66
N ALA A 138 -9.40 5.87 12.20
CA ALA A 138 -9.82 5.80 13.59
C ALA A 138 -8.63 5.99 14.56
N ALA A 139 -7.47 5.41 14.25
CA ALA A 139 -6.25 5.56 15.03
C ALA A 139 -5.76 7.01 15.07
N VAL A 140 -5.78 7.73 13.94
CA VAL A 140 -5.45 9.16 13.89
C VAL A 140 -6.33 9.97 14.86
N VAL A 141 -7.64 9.74 14.84
CA VAL A 141 -8.59 10.44 15.71
C VAL A 141 -8.36 10.07 17.18
N ALA A 142 -8.21 8.78 17.48
CA ALA A 142 -8.01 8.30 18.85
C ALA A 142 -6.68 8.80 19.43
N VAL A 143 -5.59 8.77 18.66
CA VAL A 143 -4.28 9.32 19.08
C VAL A 143 -4.37 10.82 19.33
N GLY A 144 -5.01 11.59 18.44
CA GLY A 144 -5.20 13.03 18.66
C GLY A 144 -5.95 13.34 19.96
N ARG A 145 -7.02 12.59 20.26
CA ARG A 145 -7.76 12.73 21.53
C ARG A 145 -6.93 12.32 22.74
N ALA A 146 -6.14 11.26 22.64
CA ALA A 146 -5.26 10.83 23.73
C ALA A 146 -4.16 11.87 24.01
N LEU A 147 -3.54 12.44 22.98
CA LEU A 147 -2.55 13.49 23.12
C LEU A 147 -3.13 14.77 23.72
N ALA A 148 -4.38 15.13 23.40
CA ALA A 148 -5.06 16.27 24.02
C ALA A 148 -5.30 16.11 25.53
N ARG A 149 -5.26 14.87 26.04
CA ARG A 149 -5.41 14.54 27.47
C ARG A 149 -4.08 14.39 28.19
N PHE A 150 -2.96 14.49 27.48
CA PHE A 150 -1.64 14.37 28.08
C PHE A 150 -1.34 15.55 29.01
N VAL A 151 -0.97 15.26 30.25
CA VAL A 151 -0.53 16.25 31.23
C VAL A 151 0.96 16.02 31.52
N PRO A 152 1.83 17.02 31.29
CA PRO A 152 3.26 16.89 31.56
C PRO A 152 3.53 16.43 33.00
N GLY A 153 4.36 15.40 33.15
CA GLY A 153 4.75 14.84 34.45
C GLY A 153 3.73 13.90 35.09
N GLN A 154 2.59 13.63 34.46
CA GLN A 154 1.59 12.66 34.94
C GLN A 154 1.57 11.42 34.03
N LEU A 155 1.48 10.23 34.64
CA LEU A 155 1.33 8.96 33.91
C LEU A 155 -0.13 8.62 33.57
N THR A 156 -1.07 9.39 34.12
CA THR A 156 -2.51 9.26 33.92
C THR A 156 -3.02 10.41 33.04
N PRO A 157 -4.09 10.20 32.26
CA PRO A 157 -4.69 11.26 31.47
C PRO A 157 -5.33 12.32 32.38
N ALA A 158 -5.53 13.53 31.85
CA ALA A 158 -6.34 14.54 32.50
C ALA A 158 -7.73 13.96 32.85
N GLN A 159 -8.17 14.14 34.10
CA GLN A 159 -9.49 13.70 34.54
C GLN A 159 -10.55 14.62 33.93
N ASP A 160 -11.03 14.30 32.72
CA ASP A 160 -12.26 14.88 32.20
C ASP A 160 -12.99 13.95 31.20
N ALA A 161 -14.28 13.77 31.51
CA ALA A 161 -15.31 12.94 30.89
C ALA A 161 -15.07 11.42 30.91
N GLN A 162 -15.93 10.70 31.67
CA GLN A 162 -16.09 9.25 31.63
C GLN A 162 -16.00 8.75 30.18
N LEU A 163 -14.98 7.95 29.89
CA LEU A 163 -14.92 7.21 28.64
C LEU A 163 -16.04 6.18 28.68
N ALA A 164 -17.14 6.45 27.97
CA ALA A 164 -18.17 5.45 27.72
C ALA A 164 -17.53 4.32 26.91
N ALA A 165 -17.07 3.28 27.60
CA ALA A 165 -16.54 2.06 27.01
C ALA A 165 -17.69 1.05 26.87
N PRO A 166 -17.91 0.47 25.69
CA PRO A 166 -18.88 -0.61 25.52
C PRO A 166 -18.35 -1.90 26.18
N GLY A 167 -18.65 -2.08 27.46
CA GLY A 167 -18.48 -3.34 28.18
C GLY A 167 -17.04 -3.74 28.54
N ALA A 168 -16.92 -4.84 29.30
CA ALA A 168 -15.66 -5.49 29.58
C ALA A 168 -15.28 -6.36 28.38
N GLY A 169 -14.34 -5.90 27.55
CA GLY A 169 -13.81 -6.76 26.49
C GLY A 169 -13.01 -7.95 27.06
N GLN A 170 -12.58 -8.84 26.16
CA GLN A 170 -12.05 -10.16 26.51
C GLN A 170 -10.70 -10.41 25.84
N TRP A 171 -9.92 -11.33 26.43
CA TRP A 171 -8.67 -11.79 25.84
C TRP A 171 -8.92 -12.75 24.67
N HIS A 172 -8.24 -12.50 23.56
CA HIS A 172 -8.22 -13.38 22.40
C HIS A 172 -6.82 -13.91 22.09
N PRO A 173 -6.65 -15.25 22.00
CA PRO A 173 -5.35 -15.82 21.66
C PRO A 173 -4.97 -15.50 20.21
N LEU A 174 -3.70 -15.73 19.88
CA LEU A 174 -3.22 -15.73 18.51
C LEU A 174 -4.03 -16.73 17.68
N MET A 175 -4.66 -16.27 16.60
CA MET A 175 -5.46 -17.14 15.74
C MET A 175 -4.57 -18.08 14.92
N THR A 176 -4.73 -19.38 15.17
CA THR A 176 -4.02 -20.51 14.57
C THR A 176 -4.42 -20.75 13.12
N GLN A 177 -3.70 -21.63 12.41
CA GLN A 177 -4.13 -22.07 11.07
C GLN A 177 -5.33 -23.02 11.12
N HIS A 178 -5.49 -23.79 12.20
CA HIS A 178 -6.66 -24.65 12.39
C HIS A 178 -7.95 -23.82 12.41
N GLU A 179 -7.97 -22.69 13.11
CA GLU A 179 -9.13 -21.77 13.15
C GLU A 179 -9.40 -21.08 11.80
N ARG A 180 -8.42 -21.06 10.89
CA ARG A 180 -8.54 -20.44 9.56
C ARG A 180 -8.90 -21.44 8.46
N GLN A 181 -8.88 -22.73 8.78
CA GLN A 181 -9.01 -23.79 7.78
C GLN A 181 -10.28 -23.62 6.97
N ILE A 182 -10.14 -23.72 5.64
CA ILE A 182 -11.27 -23.78 4.73
C ILE A 182 -11.68 -25.25 4.58
N ASP A 183 -12.95 -25.54 4.81
CA ASP A 183 -13.56 -26.81 4.44
C ASP A 183 -14.34 -26.59 3.15
N TRP A 184 -13.75 -26.94 2.01
CA TRP A 184 -14.37 -26.71 0.71
C TRP A 184 -15.67 -27.51 0.50
N ALA A 185 -15.89 -28.58 1.27
CA ALA A 185 -17.12 -29.37 1.19
C ALA A 185 -18.28 -28.75 1.99
N GLN A 186 -18.00 -27.82 2.92
CA GLN A 186 -18.99 -27.23 3.81
C GLN A 186 -19.08 -25.70 3.72
N ASP A 187 -17.98 -25.02 3.47
CA ASP A 187 -17.91 -23.57 3.44
C ASP A 187 -18.51 -22.99 2.16
N SER A 188 -19.49 -22.10 2.34
CA SER A 188 -19.98 -21.23 1.27
C SER A 188 -18.90 -20.29 0.75
N THR A 189 -19.10 -19.75 -0.45
CA THR A 189 -18.28 -18.70 -1.07
C THR A 189 -18.04 -17.55 -0.10
N ALA A 190 -19.10 -17.07 0.57
CA ALA A 190 -18.99 -15.99 1.53
C ALA A 190 -18.11 -16.36 2.75
N THR A 191 -18.18 -17.60 3.24
CA THR A 191 -17.34 -18.09 4.34
C THR A 191 -15.88 -18.22 3.90
N VAL A 192 -15.62 -18.78 2.72
CA VAL A 192 -14.26 -18.87 2.15
C VAL A 192 -13.64 -17.48 2.00
N LEU A 193 -14.37 -16.54 1.39
CA LEU A 193 -13.92 -15.16 1.21
C LEU A 193 -13.61 -14.49 2.55
N ARG A 194 -14.47 -14.67 3.57
CA ARG A 194 -14.25 -14.13 4.92
C ARG A 194 -13.00 -14.71 5.58
N LYS A 195 -12.77 -16.03 5.50
CA LYS A 195 -11.57 -16.70 6.05
C LYS A 195 -10.30 -16.17 5.39
N ILE A 196 -10.29 -16.03 4.07
CA ILE A 196 -9.14 -15.48 3.34
C ILE A 196 -8.95 -13.99 3.66
N ALA A 197 -10.02 -13.20 3.66
CA ALA A 197 -10.01 -11.78 4.01
C ALA A 197 -9.42 -11.52 5.41
N ALA A 198 -9.76 -12.35 6.42
CA ALA A 198 -9.22 -12.26 7.78
C ALA A 198 -7.72 -12.53 7.87
N ALA A 199 -7.16 -13.31 6.94
CA ALA A 199 -5.75 -13.65 6.87
C ALA A 199 -4.98 -12.90 5.77
N ASP A 200 -5.66 -12.07 4.97
CA ASP A 200 -5.05 -11.33 3.87
C ASP A 200 -4.01 -10.32 4.36
N GLY A 201 -2.98 -10.07 3.54
CA GLY A 201 -1.75 -9.42 3.95
C GLY A 201 -0.81 -10.38 4.70
N SER A 202 -1.25 -10.92 5.83
CA SER A 202 -0.55 -11.90 6.66
C SER A 202 -1.53 -12.53 7.67
N PRO A 203 -1.45 -13.84 8.02
CA PRO A 203 -0.45 -14.82 7.59
C PRO A 203 -0.79 -15.56 6.29
N GLY A 204 -2.00 -15.37 5.75
CA GLY A 204 -2.62 -16.21 4.74
C GLY A 204 -3.29 -17.46 5.34
N VAL A 205 -4.20 -18.05 4.57
CA VAL A 205 -4.90 -19.30 4.96
C VAL A 205 -4.19 -20.49 4.34
N LEU A 206 -3.71 -21.42 5.16
CA LEU A 206 -3.11 -22.67 4.69
C LEU A 206 -4.15 -23.54 3.99
N ASP A 207 -3.82 -23.99 2.78
CA ASP A 207 -4.62 -24.88 1.94
C ASP A 207 -3.67 -25.60 0.96
N GLN A 208 -4.23 -26.33 -0.01
CA GLN A 208 -3.52 -26.97 -1.10
C GLN A 208 -4.13 -26.56 -2.43
N LEU A 209 -3.26 -26.25 -3.40
CA LEU A 209 -3.59 -26.10 -4.81
C LEU A 209 -2.74 -27.10 -5.59
N PHE A 210 -3.34 -27.87 -6.49
CA PHE A 210 -2.67 -28.97 -7.20
C PHE A 210 -1.90 -29.91 -6.25
N SER A 211 -2.50 -30.22 -5.09
CA SER A 211 -1.90 -31.04 -4.01
C SER A 211 -0.61 -30.47 -3.39
N GLN A 212 -0.26 -29.22 -3.65
CA GLN A 212 0.89 -28.55 -3.05
C GLN A 212 0.44 -27.60 -1.93
N PRO A 213 0.97 -27.75 -0.70
CA PRO A 213 0.68 -26.84 0.41
C PRO A 213 1.09 -25.40 0.10
N CYS A 214 0.15 -24.48 0.30
CA CYS A 214 0.37 -23.05 0.14
C CYS A 214 -0.58 -22.25 1.01
N ARG A 215 -0.30 -20.95 1.15
CA ARG A 215 -1.17 -20.00 1.82
C ARG A 215 -1.85 -19.10 0.81
N LEU A 216 -3.17 -18.98 0.93
CA LEU A 216 -4.03 -18.23 0.02
C LEU A 216 -4.15 -16.75 0.45
N PHE A 217 -4.22 -15.87 -0.54
CA PHE A 217 -4.40 -14.43 -0.43
C PHE A 217 -5.23 -13.91 -1.61
N ASP A 218 -5.66 -12.65 -1.54
CA ASP A 218 -6.21 -11.92 -2.69
C ASP A 218 -7.40 -12.66 -3.34
N ALA A 219 -8.39 -12.98 -2.50
CA ALA A 219 -9.55 -13.76 -2.92
C ALA A 219 -10.70 -12.86 -3.37
N HIS A 220 -11.32 -13.22 -4.50
CA HIS A 220 -12.43 -12.48 -5.11
C HIS A 220 -13.59 -13.41 -5.48
N PRO A 221 -14.85 -12.99 -5.35
CA PRO A 221 -15.99 -13.80 -5.79
C PRO A 221 -15.98 -13.97 -7.32
N ALA A 222 -16.40 -15.14 -7.80
CA ALA A 222 -16.78 -15.31 -9.20
C ALA A 222 -18.25 -14.91 -9.40
N SER A 223 -18.55 -14.23 -10.50
CA SER A 223 -19.92 -13.84 -10.84
C SER A 223 -20.81 -15.07 -11.07
N PRO A 224 -22.14 -14.93 -10.94
CA PRO A 224 -23.07 -16.00 -11.28
C PRO A 224 -22.90 -16.53 -12.70
N ALA A 225 -22.49 -15.70 -13.65
CA ALA A 225 -22.26 -16.10 -15.04
C ALA A 225 -21.09 -17.09 -15.16
N ILE A 226 -19.99 -16.86 -14.44
CA ILE A 226 -18.87 -17.79 -14.39
C ILE A 226 -19.24 -19.07 -13.64
N VAL A 227 -19.93 -18.96 -12.51
CA VAL A 227 -20.33 -20.13 -11.71
C VAL A 227 -21.19 -21.11 -12.52
N ARG A 228 -22.11 -20.61 -13.36
CA ARG A 228 -22.97 -21.45 -14.21
C ARG A 228 -22.20 -22.32 -15.20
N GLN A 229 -20.99 -21.92 -15.62
CA GLN A 229 -20.16 -22.71 -16.55
C GLN A 229 -19.60 -23.98 -15.92
N PHE A 230 -19.59 -24.06 -14.58
CA PHE A 230 -18.98 -25.15 -13.82
C PHE A 230 -19.92 -25.75 -12.76
N VAL A 231 -21.23 -25.74 -13.03
CA VAL A 231 -22.26 -26.19 -12.08
C VAL A 231 -22.05 -27.64 -11.63
N ASP A 232 -21.58 -28.51 -12.55
CA ASP A 232 -21.35 -29.94 -12.31
C ASP A 232 -19.99 -30.24 -11.66
N SER A 233 -19.16 -29.22 -11.42
CA SER A 233 -17.85 -29.41 -10.79
C SER A 233 -17.98 -29.54 -9.26
N PRO A 234 -17.27 -30.48 -8.63
CA PRO A 234 -17.36 -30.68 -7.19
C PRO A 234 -16.67 -29.55 -6.41
N PRO A 235 -17.10 -29.26 -5.17
CA PRO A 235 -16.40 -28.31 -4.31
C PRO A 235 -14.93 -28.69 -4.11
N GLY A 236 -14.06 -27.67 -4.08
CA GLY A 236 -12.61 -27.82 -4.03
C GLY A 236 -11.92 -27.98 -5.39
N ALA A 237 -12.65 -28.23 -6.47
CA ALA A 237 -12.08 -28.34 -7.81
C ALA A 237 -11.48 -27.01 -8.31
N LEU A 238 -10.33 -27.10 -8.98
CA LEU A 238 -9.74 -26.00 -9.73
C LEU A 238 -10.30 -25.99 -11.15
N LEU A 239 -10.88 -24.86 -11.55
CA LEU A 239 -11.79 -24.79 -12.70
C LEU A 239 -11.20 -24.02 -13.87
N ALA A 240 -10.53 -22.91 -13.59
CA ALA A 240 -10.12 -21.94 -14.60
C ALA A 240 -8.96 -21.07 -14.10
N ARG A 241 -8.39 -20.28 -15.01
CA ARG A 241 -7.42 -19.22 -14.70
C ARG A 241 -7.80 -17.88 -15.34
N ARG A 242 -7.38 -16.79 -14.71
CA ARG A 242 -7.44 -15.43 -15.26
C ARG A 242 -6.32 -14.59 -14.67
N GLY A 243 -5.47 -14.00 -15.51
CA GLY A 243 -4.40 -13.11 -15.03
C GLY A 243 -3.58 -13.76 -13.92
N PRO A 244 -3.57 -13.22 -12.68
CA PRO A 244 -2.83 -13.80 -11.57
C PRO A 244 -3.54 -15.00 -10.91
N ALA A 245 -4.84 -15.19 -11.16
CA ALA A 245 -5.72 -15.96 -10.32
C ALA A 245 -6.10 -17.35 -10.86
N LEU A 246 -6.37 -18.26 -9.92
CA LEU A 246 -6.98 -19.56 -10.16
C LEU A 246 -8.39 -19.59 -9.57
N LEU A 247 -9.35 -20.15 -10.30
CA LEU A 247 -10.74 -20.31 -9.84
C LEU A 247 -10.89 -21.64 -9.10
N LYS A 248 -11.37 -21.60 -7.84
CA LYS A 248 -11.64 -22.79 -7.03
C LYS A 248 -13.12 -22.83 -6.61
N ARG A 249 -13.78 -23.98 -6.82
CA ARG A 249 -15.20 -24.21 -6.51
C ARG A 249 -15.43 -24.24 -5.00
N SER A 250 -16.40 -23.49 -4.48
CA SER A 250 -16.94 -23.61 -3.11
C SER A 250 -18.23 -24.46 -3.13
N THR A 251 -18.99 -24.52 -2.04
CA THR A 251 -20.27 -25.25 -2.04
C THR A 251 -21.34 -24.59 -2.91
N ASP A 252 -21.47 -23.27 -2.88
CA ASP A 252 -22.55 -22.50 -3.53
C ASP A 252 -22.08 -21.60 -4.69
N GLY A 253 -20.78 -21.52 -4.95
CA GLY A 253 -20.21 -20.70 -6.02
C GLY A 253 -18.74 -21.03 -6.28
N ALA A 254 -17.93 -20.00 -6.54
CA ALA A 254 -16.49 -20.17 -6.74
C ALA A 254 -15.73 -18.90 -6.32
N VAL A 255 -14.45 -19.08 -6.01
CA VAL A 255 -13.56 -18.02 -5.53
C VAL A 255 -12.31 -17.97 -6.42
N TRP A 256 -12.01 -16.80 -6.96
CA TRP A 256 -10.73 -16.49 -7.57
C TRP A 256 -9.68 -16.29 -6.49
N ILE A 257 -8.55 -17.00 -6.57
CA ILE A 257 -7.40 -16.85 -5.68
C ILE A 257 -6.26 -16.20 -6.45
N GLY A 258 -6.04 -14.91 -6.23
CA GLY A 258 -5.05 -14.12 -6.97
C GLY A 258 -3.60 -14.43 -6.59
N HIS A 259 -3.33 -14.64 -5.30
CA HIS A 259 -1.95 -14.75 -4.82
C HIS A 259 -1.77 -15.90 -3.83
N VAL A 260 -0.62 -16.54 -3.88
CA VAL A 260 -0.23 -17.61 -2.96
C VAL A 260 1.19 -17.44 -2.45
N ARG A 261 1.48 -18.11 -1.34
CA ARG A 261 2.84 -18.32 -0.83
C ARG A 261 3.00 -19.81 -0.53
N LEU A 262 3.98 -20.48 -1.13
CA LEU A 262 4.20 -21.91 -0.87
C LEU A 262 4.50 -22.13 0.63
N GLU A 263 4.12 -23.28 1.17
CA GLU A 263 4.60 -23.71 2.48
C GLU A 263 5.84 -24.58 2.28
N GLY A 264 6.90 -24.36 3.08
CA GLY A 264 8.10 -25.19 2.99
C GLY A 264 7.81 -26.64 3.40
N SER A 265 8.52 -27.61 2.81
CA SER A 265 8.49 -29.00 3.28
C SER A 265 9.31 -29.15 4.56
N PRO A 266 8.83 -29.87 5.60
CA PRO A 266 9.63 -30.20 6.79
C PRO A 266 10.93 -30.98 6.47
N ALA A 267 10.97 -31.70 5.35
CA ALA A 267 12.08 -32.57 4.96
C ALA A 267 13.20 -31.86 4.16
N ALA A 268 13.03 -30.58 3.82
CA ALA A 268 14.05 -29.78 3.15
C ALA A 268 14.21 -28.46 3.93
N PRO A 269 15.35 -28.21 4.61
CA PRO A 269 15.57 -26.96 5.33
C PRO A 269 15.36 -25.80 4.36
N ALA A 270 14.39 -24.94 4.69
CA ALA A 270 13.88 -23.81 3.95
C ALA A 270 14.63 -23.50 2.64
N ARG A 271 14.24 -24.13 1.52
CA ARG A 271 14.34 -23.40 0.26
C ARG A 271 13.54 -22.11 0.48
N CYS A 272 14.12 -20.97 0.10
CA CYS A 272 13.54 -19.64 0.23
C CYS A 272 12.19 -19.43 -0.52
N ASP A 273 11.55 -20.52 -0.98
CA ASP A 273 10.24 -20.63 -1.64
C ASP A 273 9.09 -20.24 -0.72
N GLY A 274 9.20 -20.54 0.58
CA GLY A 274 8.11 -20.35 1.54
C GLY A 274 7.80 -18.90 1.94
N VAL A 275 8.49 -17.92 1.35
CA VAL A 275 8.43 -16.51 1.78
C VAL A 275 7.81 -15.61 0.70
N LEU A 276 7.96 -15.96 -0.58
CA LEU A 276 7.48 -15.14 -1.69
C LEU A 276 5.96 -15.29 -1.84
N LYS A 277 5.23 -14.19 -1.65
CA LYS A 277 3.86 -14.06 -2.14
C LYS A 277 3.87 -13.69 -3.62
N LEU A 278 3.32 -14.55 -4.47
CA LEU A 278 3.33 -14.44 -5.94
C LEU A 278 1.95 -14.74 -6.51
N ALA A 279 1.70 -14.35 -7.76
CA ALA A 279 0.49 -14.72 -8.49
C ALA A 279 0.31 -16.25 -8.50
N ALA A 280 -0.91 -16.73 -8.25
CA ALA A 280 -1.22 -18.16 -8.21
C ALA A 280 -0.88 -18.85 -9.54
N THR A 281 -1.21 -18.20 -10.67
CA THR A 281 -0.89 -18.69 -12.02
C THR A 281 0.60 -18.72 -12.31
N ARG A 282 1.42 -17.89 -11.64
CA ARG A 282 2.88 -17.95 -11.76
C ARG A 282 3.46 -19.11 -10.96
N VAL A 283 3.03 -19.28 -9.71
CA VAL A 283 3.53 -20.36 -8.84
C VAL A 283 3.20 -21.72 -9.42
N PHE A 284 2.00 -21.86 -10.01
CA PHE A 284 1.49 -23.10 -10.58
C PHE A 284 1.46 -23.07 -12.11
N ALA A 285 2.41 -22.39 -12.77
CA ALA A 285 2.36 -22.14 -14.22
C ALA A 285 2.12 -23.40 -15.08
N ALA A 286 2.88 -24.47 -14.82
CA ALA A 286 2.75 -25.71 -15.59
C ALA A 286 1.37 -26.38 -15.45
N PRO A 287 0.86 -26.71 -14.23
CA PRO A 287 -0.47 -27.29 -14.11
C PRO A 287 -1.61 -26.29 -14.43
N ALA A 288 -1.43 -24.99 -14.18
CA ALA A 288 -2.42 -23.97 -14.54
C ALA A 288 -2.61 -23.83 -16.06
N ALA A 289 -1.59 -24.11 -16.87
CA ALA A 289 -1.70 -24.05 -18.33
C ALA A 289 -2.75 -25.02 -18.91
N ALA A 290 -3.08 -26.09 -18.17
CA ALA A 290 -4.14 -27.04 -18.55
C ALA A 290 -5.56 -26.54 -18.22
N LEU A 291 -5.71 -25.47 -17.43
CA LEU A 291 -7.00 -24.89 -17.10
C LEU A 291 -7.45 -23.88 -18.18
N PRO A 292 -8.75 -23.79 -18.48
CA PRO A 292 -9.28 -22.78 -19.39
C PRO A 292 -8.98 -21.37 -18.87
N GLU A 293 -8.56 -20.49 -19.77
CA GLU A 293 -8.36 -19.07 -19.49
C GLU A 293 -9.66 -18.30 -19.76
N LEU A 294 -10.22 -17.68 -18.71
CA LEU A 294 -11.45 -16.92 -18.82
C LEU A 294 -11.11 -15.43 -18.89
N ALA A 295 -11.11 -14.86 -20.09
CA ALA A 295 -10.96 -13.43 -20.27
C ALA A 295 -12.20 -12.67 -19.78
N VAL A 296 -12.02 -11.39 -19.43
CA VAL A 296 -13.11 -10.46 -19.15
C VAL A 296 -12.81 -9.12 -19.82
N PRO A 297 -13.80 -8.49 -20.49
CA PRO A 297 -13.59 -7.21 -21.13
C PRO A 297 -13.18 -6.11 -20.15
N LEU A 298 -12.33 -5.18 -20.60
CA LEU A 298 -11.90 -4.03 -19.81
C LEU A 298 -13.10 -3.14 -19.41
N MET A 299 -13.97 -2.85 -20.38
CA MET A 299 -15.26 -2.18 -20.17
C MET A 299 -16.36 -3.22 -20.17
N ARG A 300 -17.16 -3.24 -19.11
CA ARG A 300 -18.24 -4.20 -18.87
C ARG A 300 -19.59 -3.49 -18.91
N GLU A 301 -20.66 -4.23 -19.17
CA GLU A 301 -22.01 -3.67 -19.11
C GLU A 301 -22.40 -3.31 -17.67
N GLU A 302 -23.39 -2.44 -17.53
CA GLU A 302 -23.91 -2.07 -16.21
C GLU A 302 -24.53 -3.30 -15.53
N GLY A 303 -24.14 -3.55 -14.28
CA GLY A 303 -24.56 -4.74 -13.54
C GLY A 303 -23.65 -5.95 -13.68
N GLU A 304 -22.69 -5.95 -14.61
CA GLU A 304 -21.63 -6.96 -14.65
C GLU A 304 -20.55 -6.66 -13.59
N ASP A 305 -20.30 -7.63 -12.71
CA ASP A 305 -19.43 -7.50 -11.55
C ASP A 305 -18.27 -8.50 -11.53
N GLU A 306 -18.03 -9.19 -12.65
CA GLU A 306 -16.94 -10.17 -12.75
C GLU A 306 -15.57 -9.52 -12.49
N TRP A 307 -14.88 -10.07 -11.49
CA TRP A 307 -13.63 -9.52 -10.99
C TRP A 307 -12.49 -9.56 -12.02
N ASP A 308 -11.68 -8.52 -12.01
CA ASP A 308 -10.40 -8.48 -12.70
C ASP A 308 -9.51 -7.39 -12.10
N GLU A 309 -8.22 -7.45 -12.40
CA GLU A 309 -7.28 -6.41 -11.95
C GLU A 309 -7.53 -5.05 -12.60
N LEU A 310 -8.14 -4.99 -13.79
CA LEU A 310 -8.45 -3.73 -14.49
C LEU A 310 -9.94 -3.61 -14.80
N ARG A 311 -10.45 -2.40 -14.66
CA ARG A 311 -11.81 -2.04 -15.04
C ARG A 311 -11.85 -0.63 -15.60
N TYR A 312 -12.57 -0.46 -16.69
CA TYR A 312 -12.85 0.83 -17.27
C TYR A 312 -14.36 1.08 -17.32
N ARG A 313 -14.75 2.32 -17.03
CA ARG A 313 -16.13 2.81 -17.19
C ARG A 313 -16.12 4.22 -17.75
N GLU A 314 -17.21 4.59 -18.41
CA GLU A 314 -17.41 5.93 -18.93
C GLU A 314 -18.62 6.57 -18.24
N VAL A 315 -18.51 7.85 -17.88
CA VAL A 315 -19.60 8.62 -17.24
C VAL A 315 -19.71 9.98 -17.91
N GLY A 316 -20.93 10.48 -18.06
CA GLY A 316 -21.21 11.79 -18.68
C GLY A 316 -21.93 11.68 -20.02
N THR A 317 -22.23 12.82 -20.62
CA THR A 317 -22.93 12.92 -21.91
C THR A 317 -21.95 12.90 -23.08
N ASP A 318 -22.47 12.77 -24.30
CA ASP A 318 -21.65 12.89 -25.49
C ASP A 318 -20.97 14.27 -25.58
N GLY A 319 -19.69 14.30 -25.96
CA GLY A 319 -18.86 15.51 -25.94
C GLY A 319 -18.41 16.01 -24.56
N ALA A 320 -18.86 15.41 -23.46
CA ALA A 320 -18.46 15.73 -22.09
C ALA A 320 -18.29 14.46 -21.22
N ARG A 321 -17.59 13.47 -21.77
CA ARG A 321 -17.45 12.14 -21.19
C ARG A 321 -16.13 11.97 -20.44
N VAL A 322 -16.21 11.38 -19.25
CA VAL A 322 -15.07 11.00 -18.43
C VAL A 322 -14.84 9.50 -18.55
N GLY A 323 -13.64 9.09 -18.94
CA GLY A 323 -13.16 7.72 -18.81
C GLY A 323 -12.57 7.52 -17.42
N TRP A 324 -12.88 6.40 -16.78
CA TRP A 324 -12.40 6.06 -15.44
C TRP A 324 -11.75 4.67 -15.47
N LEU A 325 -10.44 4.62 -15.27
CA LEU A 325 -9.64 3.40 -15.31
C LEU A 325 -9.15 3.04 -13.89
N ASP A 326 -9.72 1.97 -13.34
CA ASP A 326 -9.25 1.32 -12.13
C ASP A 326 -8.22 0.24 -12.50
N PHE A 327 -7.11 0.18 -11.75
CA PHE A 327 -6.08 -0.85 -11.87
C PHE A 327 -5.66 -1.33 -10.48
N GLU A 328 -6.37 -2.35 -9.99
CA GLU A 328 -6.27 -2.88 -8.64
C GLU A 328 -5.24 -4.01 -8.57
N PHE A 329 -3.97 -3.64 -8.72
CA PHE A 329 -2.86 -4.58 -8.54
C PHE A 329 -2.63 -4.86 -7.05
N HIS A 330 -2.49 -6.14 -6.69
CA HIS A 330 -2.32 -6.57 -5.31
C HIS A 330 -1.12 -5.88 -4.64
N ASN A 331 -1.36 -5.24 -3.48
CA ASN A 331 -0.40 -4.37 -2.77
C ASN A 331 0.18 -3.21 -3.61
N GLY A 332 -0.45 -2.82 -4.72
CA GLY A 332 0.04 -1.80 -5.65
C GLY A 332 1.34 -2.17 -6.36
N ALA A 333 1.82 -3.41 -6.25
CA ALA A 333 3.04 -3.86 -6.90
C ALA A 333 2.73 -4.26 -8.35
N MET A 334 3.50 -3.73 -9.31
CA MET A 334 3.23 -3.87 -10.74
C MET A 334 4.28 -4.77 -11.39
N SER A 335 3.91 -6.02 -11.67
CA SER A 335 4.77 -6.97 -12.40
C SER A 335 4.90 -6.55 -13.87
N GLU A 336 5.85 -7.14 -14.60
CA GLU A 336 6.01 -6.93 -16.04
C GLU A 336 4.67 -7.10 -16.78
N ARG A 337 3.95 -8.20 -16.51
CA ARG A 337 2.61 -8.48 -17.07
C ARG A 337 1.60 -7.38 -16.74
N GLN A 338 1.56 -6.92 -15.49
CA GLN A 338 0.59 -5.90 -15.06
C GLN A 338 0.88 -4.54 -15.70
N CYS A 339 2.16 -4.17 -15.85
CA CYS A 339 2.56 -2.97 -16.56
C CYS A 339 2.20 -3.04 -18.06
N GLN A 340 2.47 -4.17 -18.72
CA GLN A 340 2.09 -4.39 -20.12
C GLN A 340 0.57 -4.29 -20.29
N ARG A 341 -0.19 -4.94 -19.41
CA ARG A 341 -1.65 -4.89 -19.42
C ARG A 341 -2.21 -3.49 -19.18
N LEU A 342 -1.58 -2.69 -18.31
CA LEU A 342 -1.93 -1.29 -18.13
C LEU A 342 -1.64 -0.47 -19.38
N CYS A 343 -0.50 -0.72 -20.04
CA CYS A 343 -0.14 -0.08 -21.31
C CYS A 343 -1.20 -0.39 -22.40
N GLU A 344 -1.55 -1.66 -22.59
CA GLU A 344 -2.60 -2.12 -23.52
C GLU A 344 -3.96 -1.47 -23.19
N ALA A 345 -4.32 -1.40 -21.91
CA ALA A 345 -5.54 -0.73 -21.48
C ALA A 345 -5.52 0.77 -21.83
N LEU A 346 -4.41 1.47 -21.62
CA LEU A 346 -4.27 2.89 -21.97
C LEU A 346 -4.34 3.12 -23.49
N GLN A 347 -3.73 2.23 -24.28
CA GLN A 347 -3.83 2.25 -25.75
C GLN A 347 -5.27 2.04 -26.22
N TRP A 348 -5.99 1.11 -25.60
CA TRP A 348 -7.41 0.92 -25.89
C TRP A 348 -8.24 2.14 -25.45
N VAL A 349 -8.00 2.69 -24.26
CA VAL A 349 -8.68 3.90 -23.75
C VAL A 349 -8.44 5.10 -24.67
N ARG A 350 -7.25 5.22 -25.28
CA ARG A 350 -6.96 6.26 -26.28
C ARG A 350 -7.95 6.24 -27.45
N THR A 351 -8.50 5.08 -27.83
CA THR A 351 -9.51 4.98 -28.91
C THR A 351 -10.90 5.45 -28.49
N ARG A 352 -11.12 5.74 -27.20
CA ARG A 352 -12.42 6.10 -26.64
C ARG A 352 -12.71 7.60 -26.73
N PRO A 353 -13.95 8.01 -27.03
CA PRO A 353 -14.33 9.42 -27.19
C PRO A 353 -14.56 10.10 -25.82
N THR A 354 -13.49 10.23 -25.03
CA THR A 354 -13.52 10.84 -23.69
C THR A 354 -12.69 12.11 -23.64
N GLN A 355 -13.20 13.11 -22.95
CA GLN A 355 -12.58 14.44 -22.78
C GLN A 355 -11.61 14.48 -21.59
N VAL A 356 -11.85 13.61 -20.60
CA VAL A 356 -11.03 13.46 -19.40
C VAL A 356 -10.83 11.97 -19.12
N LEU A 357 -9.60 11.59 -18.75
CA LEU A 357 -9.28 10.25 -18.25
C LEU A 357 -8.86 10.33 -16.78
N VAL A 358 -9.53 9.59 -15.91
CA VAL A 358 -9.13 9.37 -14.53
C VAL A 358 -8.38 8.04 -14.41
N LEU A 359 -7.14 8.11 -13.94
CA LEU A 359 -6.33 6.99 -13.49
C LEU A 359 -6.57 6.83 -11.99
N ALA A 360 -7.37 5.85 -11.61
CA ALA A 360 -7.87 5.73 -10.25
C ALA A 360 -7.02 4.80 -9.35
N GLY A 361 -6.09 4.07 -9.94
CA GLY A 361 -5.31 3.05 -9.25
C GLY A 361 -6.18 1.96 -8.64
N GLY A 362 -5.67 1.36 -7.55
CA GLY A 362 -6.41 0.43 -6.73
C GLY A 362 -7.00 1.07 -5.48
N ALA A 363 -7.79 0.25 -4.78
CA ALA A 363 -8.52 0.67 -3.60
C ALA A 363 -7.68 1.15 -2.42
N ASP A 364 -6.55 0.47 -2.22
CA ASP A 364 -5.64 0.64 -1.09
C ASP A 364 -4.33 1.34 -1.50
N PHE A 365 -4.00 1.28 -2.79
CA PHE A 365 -2.78 1.81 -3.36
C PHE A 365 -3.08 2.36 -4.74
N PHE A 366 -2.53 3.53 -5.05
CA PHE A 366 -2.43 3.93 -6.45
C PHE A 366 -1.41 3.03 -7.16
N SER A 367 -0.16 3.03 -6.69
CA SER A 367 0.91 2.14 -7.14
C SER A 367 2.12 2.23 -6.22
N ASN A 368 2.83 1.12 -6.02
CA ASN A 368 4.13 1.05 -5.33
C ASN A 368 5.30 0.77 -6.29
N GLY A 369 5.06 0.84 -7.60
CA GLY A 369 6.06 0.57 -8.64
C GLY A 369 6.29 -0.92 -8.93
N ILE A 370 7.48 -1.25 -9.42
CA ILE A 370 7.85 -2.59 -9.89
C ILE A 370 7.64 -3.70 -8.85
N HIS A 371 7.29 -4.91 -9.30
CA HIS A 371 6.90 -6.00 -8.40
C HIS A 371 8.11 -6.79 -7.88
N LEU A 372 8.69 -6.32 -6.78
CA LEU A 372 9.92 -6.85 -6.19
C LEU A 372 9.90 -8.35 -5.86
N HIS A 373 8.74 -8.90 -5.46
CA HIS A 373 8.60 -10.33 -5.21
C HIS A 373 8.71 -11.16 -6.50
N ASP A 374 8.19 -10.64 -7.61
CA ASP A 374 8.15 -11.32 -8.92
C ASP A 374 9.54 -11.29 -9.55
N ILE A 375 10.21 -10.14 -9.43
CA ILE A 375 11.63 -9.96 -9.74
C ILE A 375 12.53 -10.90 -8.91
N GLU A 376 12.30 -11.02 -7.60
CA GLU A 376 13.10 -11.92 -6.75
C GLU A 376 12.89 -13.39 -7.15
N ALA A 377 11.67 -13.76 -7.55
CA ALA A 377 11.35 -15.11 -8.02
C ALA A 377 12.06 -15.47 -9.34
N ALA A 378 12.36 -14.48 -10.20
CA ALA A 378 13.03 -14.70 -11.47
C ALA A 378 14.43 -15.34 -11.34
N GLN A 379 15.13 -15.12 -10.22
CA GLN A 379 16.44 -15.76 -9.96
C GLN A 379 16.39 -17.30 -9.95
N ARG A 380 15.19 -17.88 -9.87
CA ARG A 380 14.96 -19.33 -9.80
C ARG A 380 14.52 -19.91 -11.14
N VAL A 381 14.30 -19.08 -12.14
CA VAL A 381 13.96 -19.51 -13.50
C VAL A 381 15.27 -19.75 -14.24
N ALA A 382 15.45 -20.94 -14.81
CA ALA A 382 16.65 -21.28 -15.56
C ALA A 382 16.83 -20.31 -16.74
N GLY A 383 18.00 -19.65 -16.80
CA GLY A 383 18.31 -18.67 -17.84
C GLY A 383 17.75 -17.27 -17.61
N ASP A 384 17.18 -16.99 -16.44
CA ASP A 384 16.72 -15.64 -16.07
C ASP A 384 17.46 -15.14 -14.82
N SER A 385 17.32 -13.85 -14.53
CA SER A 385 17.91 -13.23 -13.35
C SER A 385 17.00 -12.15 -12.79
N ALA A 386 17.22 -11.77 -11.53
CA ALA A 386 16.52 -10.61 -11.00
C ALA A 386 16.95 -9.29 -11.65
N ALA A 387 18.15 -9.22 -12.24
CA ALA A 387 18.55 -8.03 -13.00
C ALA A 387 17.72 -7.92 -14.29
N ASP A 388 17.60 -9.01 -15.05
CA ASP A 388 16.82 -9.06 -16.28
C ASP A 388 15.33 -8.85 -16.03
N ALA A 389 14.77 -9.47 -14.98
CA ALA A 389 13.39 -9.22 -14.58
C ALA A 389 13.17 -7.76 -14.14
N SER A 390 14.13 -7.13 -13.47
CA SER A 390 14.04 -5.70 -13.14
C SER A 390 14.08 -4.83 -14.39
N TRP A 391 14.94 -5.18 -15.35
CA TRP A 391 15.07 -4.46 -16.62
C TRP A 391 13.79 -4.53 -17.47
N ARG A 392 13.18 -5.72 -17.58
CA ARG A 392 11.89 -5.87 -18.27
C ARG A 392 10.77 -5.12 -17.54
N ASN A 393 10.70 -5.23 -16.22
CA ASN A 393 9.63 -4.59 -15.45
C ASN A 393 9.72 -3.05 -15.48
N ILE A 394 10.92 -2.45 -15.40
CA ILE A 394 11.07 -0.98 -15.50
C ILE A 394 10.72 -0.48 -16.91
N ASN A 395 11.09 -1.22 -17.96
CA ASN A 395 10.72 -0.85 -19.32
C ASN A 395 9.21 -0.91 -19.52
N ALA A 396 8.55 -1.98 -19.07
CA ALA A 396 7.09 -2.08 -19.15
C ALA A 396 6.39 -0.95 -18.35
N MET A 397 6.93 -0.57 -17.19
CA MET A 397 6.40 0.55 -16.40
C MET A 397 6.59 1.90 -17.11
N ASN A 398 7.73 2.10 -17.78
CA ASN A 398 7.99 3.27 -18.62
C ASN A 398 7.07 3.31 -19.84
N ASP A 399 6.72 2.16 -20.44
CA ASP A 399 5.79 2.11 -21.56
C ASP A 399 4.39 2.58 -21.13
N ALA A 400 3.87 2.07 -20.00
CA ALA A 400 2.61 2.54 -19.43
C ALA A 400 2.67 4.04 -19.07
N THR A 401 3.79 4.52 -18.52
CA THR A 401 3.96 5.95 -18.18
C THR A 401 3.99 6.83 -19.42
N LEU A 402 4.62 6.36 -20.50
CA LEU A 402 4.67 7.07 -21.78
C LEU A 402 3.27 7.22 -22.40
N GLU A 403 2.42 6.20 -22.29
CA GLU A 403 1.03 6.29 -22.75
C GLU A 403 0.29 7.44 -22.03
N VAL A 404 0.47 7.58 -20.71
CA VAL A 404 -0.14 8.69 -19.95
C VAL A 404 0.39 10.05 -20.41
N LEU A 405 1.72 10.19 -20.56
CA LEU A 405 2.37 11.44 -20.97
C LEU A 405 1.98 11.91 -22.38
N THR A 406 1.64 10.97 -23.26
CA THR A 406 1.33 11.24 -24.67
C THR A 406 -0.17 11.26 -24.96
N LEU A 407 -1.03 11.12 -23.96
CA LEU A 407 -2.47 11.35 -24.09
C LEU A 407 -2.76 12.86 -24.12
N THR A 408 -2.43 13.52 -25.24
CA THR A 408 -2.57 14.98 -25.41
C THR A 408 -3.92 15.43 -25.96
N ASP A 409 -4.80 14.50 -26.30
CA ASP A 409 -6.14 14.75 -26.84
C ASP A 409 -7.22 14.88 -25.77
N ARG A 410 -6.87 14.62 -24.50
CA ARG A 410 -7.75 14.72 -23.33
C ARG A 410 -6.96 15.19 -22.10
N ILE A 411 -7.66 15.60 -21.05
CA ILE A 411 -7.03 15.86 -19.75
C ILE A 411 -6.87 14.54 -18.99
N THR A 412 -5.72 14.31 -18.38
CA THR A 412 -5.45 13.13 -17.54
C THR A 412 -5.38 13.52 -16.07
N VAL A 413 -6.06 12.76 -15.22
CA VAL A 413 -6.11 12.96 -13.77
C VAL A 413 -5.67 11.68 -13.06
N ALA A 414 -4.59 11.72 -12.30
CA ALA A 414 -4.27 10.67 -11.35
C ALA A 414 -5.01 10.94 -10.03
N ALA A 415 -5.96 10.06 -9.69
CA ALA A 415 -6.78 10.17 -8.48
C ALA A 415 -6.31 9.17 -7.43
N LEU A 416 -5.43 9.62 -6.52
CA LEU A 416 -4.83 8.78 -5.51
C LEU A 416 -5.82 8.54 -4.37
N GLN A 417 -6.50 7.40 -4.45
CA GLN A 417 -7.40 6.89 -3.42
C GLN A 417 -6.66 6.17 -2.28
N GLY A 418 -5.42 5.76 -2.54
CA GLY A 418 -4.56 5.04 -1.62
C GLY A 418 -3.10 5.42 -1.80
N ASN A 419 -2.23 4.85 -0.97
CA ASN A 419 -0.82 5.23 -0.90
C ASN A 419 -0.10 4.99 -2.23
N ALA A 420 0.96 5.76 -2.47
CA ALA A 420 1.87 5.52 -3.58
C ALA A 420 3.33 5.52 -3.11
N GLY A 421 4.17 4.74 -3.77
CA GLY A 421 5.58 4.60 -3.40
C GLY A 421 6.47 4.39 -4.61
N ALA A 422 7.72 4.86 -4.50
CA ALA A 422 8.74 4.72 -5.54
C ALA A 422 8.20 5.12 -6.93
N GLY A 423 8.40 4.27 -7.95
CA GLY A 423 7.92 4.49 -9.31
C GLY A 423 6.41 4.74 -9.41
N GLY A 424 5.62 4.23 -8.47
CA GLY A 424 4.18 4.47 -8.46
C GLY A 424 3.80 5.94 -8.19
N CYS A 425 4.63 6.68 -7.45
CA CYS A 425 4.48 8.14 -7.35
C CYS A 425 4.70 8.80 -8.71
N PHE A 426 5.76 8.41 -9.43
CA PHE A 426 6.14 9.04 -10.69
C PHE A 426 5.21 8.67 -11.86
N LEU A 427 4.61 7.47 -11.83
CA LEU A 427 3.50 7.12 -12.71
C LEU A 427 2.30 8.06 -12.50
N ALA A 428 1.96 8.41 -11.25
CA ALA A 428 0.92 9.40 -10.98
C ALA A 428 1.30 10.79 -11.53
N LEU A 429 2.55 11.22 -11.33
CA LEU A 429 3.04 12.52 -11.78
C LEU A 429 3.10 12.69 -13.31
N ALA A 430 2.93 11.60 -14.08
CA ALA A 430 2.75 11.66 -15.53
C ALA A 430 1.39 12.20 -15.97
N ALA A 431 0.37 12.17 -15.11
CA ALA A 431 -0.91 12.81 -15.40
C ALA A 431 -0.79 14.34 -15.38
N ASP A 432 -1.71 15.04 -16.06
CA ASP A 432 -1.76 16.50 -16.02
C ASP A 432 -2.04 17.00 -14.62
N LEU A 433 -3.01 16.37 -13.95
CA LEU A 433 -3.43 16.70 -12.60
C LEU A 433 -3.28 15.48 -11.70
N VAL A 434 -2.77 15.69 -10.49
CA VAL A 434 -2.65 14.67 -9.46
C VAL A 434 -3.37 15.15 -8.21
N TRP A 435 -4.45 14.45 -7.89
CA TRP A 435 -5.25 14.71 -6.71
C TRP A 435 -5.13 13.53 -5.75
N ALA A 436 -5.17 13.82 -4.46
CA ALA A 436 -5.12 12.79 -3.43
C ALA A 436 -6.16 13.00 -2.35
N HIS A 437 -6.64 11.89 -1.80
CA HIS A 437 -7.32 11.92 -0.50
C HIS A 437 -6.33 12.36 0.59
N ALA A 438 -6.78 13.15 1.57
CA ALA A 438 -5.96 13.61 2.71
C ALA A 438 -5.35 12.46 3.52
N GLY A 439 -5.85 11.24 3.31
CA GLY A 439 -5.36 10.02 3.93
C GLY A 439 -4.04 9.49 3.39
N VAL A 440 -3.71 9.88 2.16
CA VAL A 440 -2.64 9.29 1.35
C VAL A 440 -1.27 9.68 1.88
N VAL A 441 -0.41 8.68 1.91
CA VAL A 441 1.03 8.83 2.15
C VAL A 441 1.78 8.46 0.87
N LEU A 442 2.67 9.35 0.47
CA LEU A 442 3.59 9.17 -0.65
C LEU A 442 4.98 8.82 -0.14
N ASN A 443 5.67 7.92 -0.82
CA ASN A 443 7.11 7.70 -0.66
C ASN A 443 7.80 7.98 -2.00
N PRO A 444 7.94 9.25 -2.42
CA PRO A 444 8.45 9.63 -3.74
C PRO A 444 9.98 9.55 -3.82
N HIS A 445 10.54 8.40 -3.44
CA HIS A 445 11.98 8.17 -3.41
C HIS A 445 12.32 6.68 -3.53
N TYR A 446 13.57 6.38 -3.89
CA TYR A 446 14.08 5.00 -4.00
C TYR A 446 15.15 4.67 -2.96
N LYS A 447 15.35 5.52 -1.96
CA LYS A 447 16.40 5.37 -0.93
C LYS A 447 16.31 4.07 -0.12
N ASN A 448 15.10 3.54 0.04
CA ASN A 448 14.88 2.24 0.71
C ASN A 448 15.16 1.03 -0.19
N MET A 449 15.37 1.24 -1.49
CA MET A 449 15.57 0.20 -2.49
C MET A 449 16.96 0.28 -3.11
N GLY A 450 17.99 0.43 -2.27
CA GLY A 450 19.38 0.48 -2.74
C GLY A 450 19.71 1.72 -3.57
N ASN A 451 18.99 2.82 -3.35
CA ASN A 451 19.19 4.09 -4.04
C ASN A 451 19.10 3.96 -5.57
N LEU A 452 18.08 3.26 -6.07
CA LEU A 452 17.75 3.30 -7.50
C LEU A 452 17.66 4.77 -7.95
N TYR A 453 18.09 5.04 -9.18
CA TYR A 453 17.94 6.36 -9.77
C TYR A 453 16.46 6.75 -9.95
N GLY A 454 15.62 5.76 -10.29
CA GLY A 454 14.24 5.95 -10.70
C GLY A 454 14.11 6.23 -12.19
N SER A 455 12.97 5.87 -12.79
CA SER A 455 12.66 6.23 -14.17
C SER A 455 11.26 6.84 -14.25
N GLU A 456 10.31 6.25 -14.97
CA GLU A 456 8.96 6.79 -15.10
C GLU A 456 8.94 8.26 -15.57
N TYR A 457 9.97 8.66 -16.34
CA TYR A 457 10.16 10.03 -16.82
C TYR A 457 10.18 11.08 -15.69
N TRP A 458 10.60 10.70 -14.48
CA TRP A 458 10.61 11.61 -13.34
C TRP A 458 11.49 12.83 -13.61
N THR A 459 12.56 12.68 -14.40
CA THR A 459 13.46 13.79 -14.79
C THR A 459 12.82 14.79 -15.75
N TYR A 460 11.66 14.45 -16.30
CA TYR A 460 10.82 15.34 -17.09
C TYR A 460 9.61 15.84 -16.28
N SER A 461 8.87 14.96 -15.60
CA SER A 461 7.59 15.30 -14.96
C SER A 461 7.76 16.07 -13.64
N LEU A 462 8.72 15.69 -12.80
CA LEU A 462 8.89 16.29 -11.47
C LEU A 462 9.46 17.72 -11.55
N PRO A 463 10.53 18.02 -12.33
CA PRO A 463 11.03 19.38 -12.47
C PRO A 463 10.02 20.37 -13.01
N ARG A 464 9.11 19.93 -13.88
CA ARG A 464 8.01 20.78 -14.38
C ARG A 464 7.03 21.20 -13.29
N ARG A 465 6.92 20.42 -12.20
CA ARG A 465 6.03 20.70 -11.07
C ARG A 465 6.70 21.59 -10.02
N ILE A 466 7.93 21.25 -9.62
CA ILE A 466 8.57 21.87 -8.46
C ILE A 466 9.94 22.52 -8.75
N GLY A 467 10.41 22.46 -9.99
CA GLY A 467 11.72 22.93 -10.41
C GLY A 467 12.86 21.95 -10.11
N ASP A 468 13.98 22.08 -10.82
CA ASP A 468 15.10 21.14 -10.77
C ASP A 468 15.72 20.98 -9.37
N ALA A 469 15.90 22.09 -8.65
CA ALA A 469 16.53 22.09 -7.34
C ALA A 469 15.68 21.35 -6.29
N ALA A 470 14.37 21.62 -6.26
CA ALA A 470 13.44 20.94 -5.36
C ALA A 470 13.27 19.47 -5.74
N SER A 471 13.23 19.14 -7.05
CA SER A 471 13.23 17.76 -7.54
C SER A 471 14.42 16.96 -7.01
N ARG A 472 15.64 17.50 -7.14
CA ARG A 472 16.84 16.85 -6.59
C ARG A 472 16.75 16.70 -5.08
N ALA A 473 16.30 17.73 -4.35
CA ALA A 473 16.16 17.67 -2.91
C ALA A 473 15.16 16.58 -2.48
N LEU A 474 13.97 16.53 -3.09
CA LEU A 474 12.95 15.53 -2.82
C LEU A 474 13.47 14.12 -3.07
N MET A 475 14.13 13.91 -4.22
CA MET A 475 14.73 12.62 -4.58
C MET A 475 15.88 12.18 -3.65
N GLN A 476 16.45 13.11 -2.86
CA GLN A 476 17.43 12.79 -1.82
C GLN A 476 16.79 12.49 -0.46
N GLN A 477 15.54 12.90 -0.24
CA GLN A 477 14.83 12.62 1.01
C GLN A 477 14.47 11.13 1.10
N ARG A 478 14.40 10.64 2.34
CA ARG A 478 14.08 9.25 2.68
C ARG A 478 12.88 9.16 3.63
N LEU A 479 12.04 10.19 3.63
CA LEU A 479 10.88 10.30 4.51
C LEU A 479 9.59 10.27 3.69
N PRO A 480 8.50 9.73 4.28
CA PRO A 480 7.18 9.81 3.69
C PRO A 480 6.72 11.26 3.62
N LEU A 481 5.91 11.55 2.62
CA LEU A 481 5.25 12.84 2.40
C LEU A 481 3.74 12.63 2.50
N SER A 482 3.08 13.35 3.40
CA SER A 482 1.62 13.35 3.44
C SER A 482 1.03 14.09 2.24
N ALA A 483 -0.19 13.75 1.82
CA ALA A 483 -0.85 14.45 0.71
C ALA A 483 -0.92 15.99 0.91
N PRO A 484 -1.28 16.53 2.10
CA PRO A 484 -1.25 17.98 2.32
C PRO A 484 0.15 18.60 2.19
N GLU A 485 1.19 17.93 2.69
CA GLU A 485 2.58 18.41 2.52
C GLU A 485 3.01 18.36 1.05
N ALA A 486 2.56 17.35 0.31
CA ALA A 486 2.86 17.21 -1.11
C ALA A 486 2.21 18.32 -1.96
N VAL A 487 1.00 18.74 -1.62
CA VAL A 487 0.36 19.94 -2.21
C VAL A 487 1.13 21.20 -1.84
N ALA A 488 1.49 21.37 -0.57
CA ALA A 488 2.24 22.54 -0.12
C ALA A 488 3.62 22.68 -0.81
N GLN A 489 4.22 21.57 -1.22
CA GLN A 489 5.47 21.54 -1.98
C GLN A 489 5.28 21.63 -3.50
N GLY A 490 4.04 21.63 -4.01
CA GLY A 490 3.73 21.64 -5.44
C GLY A 490 3.91 20.28 -6.16
N VAL A 491 4.12 19.20 -5.41
CA VAL A 491 4.24 17.84 -5.96
C VAL A 491 2.88 17.33 -6.45
N LEU A 492 1.81 17.62 -5.69
CA LEU A 492 0.43 17.34 -6.07
C LEU A 492 -0.33 18.63 -6.34
N ASP A 493 -1.39 18.54 -7.15
CA ASP A 493 -2.20 19.70 -7.53
C ASP A 493 -3.28 20.02 -6.48
N ASP A 494 -3.87 19.01 -5.82
CA ASP A 494 -4.88 19.23 -4.79
C ASP A 494 -5.01 18.04 -3.83
N CYS A 495 -5.54 18.31 -2.63
CA CYS A 495 -5.79 17.34 -1.58
C CYS A 495 -7.16 17.62 -0.92
N PHE A 496 -8.14 16.75 -1.18
CA PHE A 496 -9.51 16.93 -0.71
C PHE A 496 -10.20 15.59 -0.39
N GLY A 497 -11.44 15.67 0.10
CA GLY A 497 -12.18 14.53 0.61
C GLY A 497 -11.77 14.15 2.04
N SER A 498 -12.77 14.00 2.92
CA SER A 498 -12.57 13.54 4.30
C SER A 498 -12.17 12.07 4.35
N ASP A 499 -12.73 11.28 3.43
CA ASP A 499 -12.47 9.86 3.23
C ASP A 499 -12.41 9.56 1.73
N ARG A 500 -12.14 8.29 1.41
CA ARG A 500 -12.05 7.82 0.03
C ARG A 500 -13.36 7.98 -0.75
N ALA A 501 -14.53 7.71 -0.14
CA ALA A 501 -15.80 7.77 -0.85
C ALA A 501 -16.11 9.21 -1.24
N ALA A 502 -15.97 10.14 -0.27
CA ALA A 502 -16.07 11.57 -0.52
C ALA A 502 -15.06 12.04 -1.60
N PHE A 503 -13.82 11.56 -1.54
CA PHE A 503 -12.81 11.87 -2.55
C PHE A 503 -13.22 11.39 -3.95
N ALA A 504 -13.61 10.13 -4.11
CA ALA A 504 -14.01 9.57 -5.40
C ALA A 504 -15.23 10.29 -6.02
N SER A 505 -16.24 10.61 -5.21
CA SER A 505 -17.39 11.40 -5.64
C SER A 505 -16.99 12.81 -6.10
N GLN A 506 -16.14 13.49 -5.34
CA GLN A 506 -15.65 14.84 -5.69
C GLN A 506 -14.73 14.82 -6.93
N VAL A 507 -13.90 13.77 -7.12
CA VAL A 507 -13.12 13.60 -8.35
C VAL A 507 -14.05 13.46 -9.55
N LEU A 508 -15.10 12.65 -9.44
CA LEU A 508 -16.06 12.46 -10.53
C LEU A 508 -16.79 13.77 -10.87
N GLU A 509 -17.27 14.50 -9.86
CA GLU A 509 -17.92 15.80 -10.05
C GLU A 509 -17.00 16.80 -10.76
N ARG A 510 -15.77 16.95 -10.28
CA ARG A 510 -14.78 17.87 -10.87
C ARG A 510 -14.37 17.48 -12.28
N THR A 511 -14.23 16.19 -12.56
CA THR A 511 -13.86 15.71 -13.90
C THR A 511 -15.01 15.81 -14.89
N LEU A 512 -16.26 15.62 -14.47
CA LEU A 512 -17.44 15.89 -15.31
C LEU A 512 -17.57 17.38 -15.64
N ALA A 513 -17.41 18.25 -14.64
CA ALA A 513 -17.40 19.70 -14.87
C ALA A 513 -16.28 20.11 -15.84
N MET A 514 -15.10 19.49 -15.73
CA MET A 514 -13.98 19.71 -16.64
C MET A 514 -14.24 19.20 -18.06
N ALA A 515 -14.89 18.05 -18.19
CA ALA A 515 -15.24 17.46 -19.49
C ALA A 515 -16.25 18.33 -20.26
N GLY A 516 -17.17 19.00 -19.55
CA GLY A 516 -18.15 19.93 -20.12
C GLY A 516 -17.72 21.39 -20.17
N ALA A 517 -16.48 21.72 -19.83
CA ALA A 517 -16.02 23.10 -19.73
C ALA A 517 -15.88 23.76 -21.11
N ALA A 518 -16.39 25.00 -21.25
CA ALA A 518 -16.35 25.74 -22.52
C ALA A 518 -14.91 26.03 -23.01
N ASP A 519 -13.94 26.09 -22.09
CA ASP A 519 -12.53 26.34 -22.39
C ASP A 519 -11.71 25.06 -22.63
N LEU A 520 -12.32 23.86 -22.56
CA LEU A 520 -11.63 22.59 -22.68
C LEU A 520 -10.83 22.49 -23.98
N ALA A 521 -11.41 22.89 -25.11
CA ALA A 521 -10.72 22.86 -26.41
C ALA A 521 -9.44 23.71 -26.40
N ALA A 522 -9.48 24.90 -25.80
CA ALA A 522 -8.32 25.77 -25.66
C ALA A 522 -7.27 25.16 -24.72
N ARG A 523 -7.70 24.53 -23.62
CA ARG A 523 -6.80 23.81 -22.70
C ARG A 523 -6.08 22.64 -23.38
N LEU A 524 -6.78 21.88 -24.23
CA LEU A 524 -6.20 20.77 -24.99
C LEU A 524 -5.21 21.26 -26.04
N GLN A 525 -5.54 22.34 -26.76
CA GLN A 525 -4.59 22.97 -27.69
C GLN A 525 -3.33 23.47 -26.98
N ALA A 526 -3.47 24.10 -25.82
CA ALA A 526 -2.33 24.54 -25.00
C ALA A 526 -1.48 23.36 -24.52
N LYS A 527 -2.12 22.27 -24.07
CA LYS A 527 -1.44 21.02 -23.70
C LYS A 527 -0.65 20.43 -24.86
N GLN A 528 -1.25 20.34 -26.05
CA GLN A 528 -0.60 19.83 -27.26
C GLN A 528 0.59 20.70 -27.67
N ALA A 529 0.41 22.01 -27.69
CA ALA A 529 1.47 22.96 -28.03
C ALA A 529 2.63 22.92 -27.01
N GLN A 530 2.34 22.76 -25.71
CA GLN A 530 3.39 22.57 -24.70
C GLN A 530 4.15 21.26 -24.93
N ARG A 531 3.45 20.14 -25.16
CA ARG A 531 4.10 18.85 -25.40
C ARG A 531 4.95 18.87 -26.67
N GLN A 532 4.49 19.50 -27.75
CA GLN A 532 5.29 19.70 -28.96
C GLN A 532 6.55 20.52 -28.70
N ARG A 533 6.45 21.63 -27.94
CA ARG A 533 7.62 22.45 -27.56
C ARG A 533 8.62 21.66 -26.73
N ASP A 534 8.15 20.93 -25.73
CA ASP A 534 9.00 20.10 -24.91
C ASP A 534 9.70 19.01 -25.73
N GLU A 535 9.00 18.42 -26.71
CA GLU A 535 9.56 17.39 -27.58
C GLU A 535 10.66 17.94 -28.48
N MET A 536 10.52 19.18 -28.96
CA MET A 536 11.57 19.89 -29.70
C MET A 536 12.78 20.26 -28.83
N LEU A 537 12.56 20.60 -27.55
CA LEU A 537 13.64 20.95 -26.62
C LEU A 537 14.42 19.72 -26.18
N LYS A 538 13.73 18.68 -25.75
CA LYS A 538 14.30 17.38 -25.40
C LYS A 538 13.22 16.30 -25.53
N PRO A 539 13.36 15.35 -26.47
CA PRO A 539 12.40 14.27 -26.64
C PRO A 539 12.20 13.44 -25.38
N LEU A 540 10.98 12.95 -25.14
CA LEU A 540 10.72 12.00 -24.04
C LEU A 540 11.65 10.78 -24.14
N ALA A 541 11.96 10.32 -25.35
CA ALA A 541 12.90 9.23 -25.59
C ALA A 541 14.30 9.50 -24.99
N SER A 542 14.77 10.75 -25.02
CA SER A 542 16.06 11.13 -24.43
C SER A 542 16.02 11.10 -22.90
N TYR A 543 14.95 11.58 -22.27
CA TYR A 543 14.75 11.45 -20.82
C TYR A 543 14.74 9.98 -20.39
N ARG A 544 13.98 9.13 -21.10
CA ARG A 544 13.95 7.69 -20.84
C ARG A 544 15.34 7.06 -20.98
N ALA A 545 16.07 7.37 -22.05
CA ALA A 545 17.39 6.79 -22.29
C ALA A 545 18.41 7.15 -21.19
N GLU A 546 18.39 8.40 -20.72
CA GLU A 546 19.25 8.87 -19.63
C GLU A 546 18.91 8.20 -18.29
N GLU A 547 17.62 8.13 -17.95
CA GLU A 547 17.15 7.44 -16.75
C GLU A 547 17.49 5.94 -16.79
N LEU A 548 17.21 5.28 -17.91
CA LEU A 548 17.49 3.86 -18.10
C LEU A 548 18.98 3.55 -18.12
N THR A 549 19.84 4.48 -18.53
CA THR A 549 21.30 4.32 -18.39
C THR A 549 21.70 4.22 -16.92
N GLN A 550 21.10 5.04 -16.04
CA GLN A 550 21.36 4.95 -14.59
C GLN A 550 20.74 3.69 -13.97
N MET A 551 19.50 3.37 -14.34
CA MET A 551 18.83 2.16 -13.87
C MET A 551 19.57 0.89 -14.31
N ASN A 552 20.13 0.86 -15.52
CA ASN A 552 20.97 -0.24 -15.99
C ASN A 552 22.19 -0.43 -15.07
N ARG A 553 22.87 0.65 -14.67
CA ARG A 553 23.97 0.59 -13.69
C ARG A 553 23.49 0.10 -12.33
N ASN A 554 22.28 0.44 -11.90
CA ASN A 554 21.73 -0.09 -10.64
C ASN A 554 21.42 -1.59 -10.70
N PHE A 555 21.08 -2.13 -11.88
CA PHE A 555 20.68 -3.53 -12.05
C PHE A 555 21.83 -4.45 -12.45
N TYR A 556 22.80 -3.96 -13.22
CA TYR A 556 23.90 -4.76 -13.78
C TYR A 556 25.28 -4.27 -13.38
N GLY A 557 25.37 -3.11 -12.74
CA GLY A 557 26.64 -2.57 -12.27
C GLY A 557 27.22 -3.40 -11.13
N PHE A 558 28.50 -3.14 -10.83
CA PHE A 558 29.22 -3.83 -9.77
C PHE A 558 28.63 -3.61 -8.37
N ASP A 559 28.00 -2.45 -8.11
CA ASP A 559 27.36 -2.15 -6.83
C ASP A 559 26.03 -2.92 -6.68
N PRO A 560 25.94 -3.90 -5.76
CA PRO A 560 24.77 -4.75 -5.61
C PRO A 560 23.68 -4.14 -4.71
N SER A 561 23.79 -2.86 -4.33
CA SER A 561 22.93 -2.20 -3.32
C SER A 561 21.43 -2.42 -3.56
N TYR A 562 20.98 -2.35 -4.81
CA TYR A 562 19.59 -2.63 -5.19
C TYR A 562 19.19 -4.07 -4.86
N HIS A 563 19.99 -5.05 -5.29
CA HIS A 563 19.68 -6.47 -5.09
C HIS A 563 19.69 -6.85 -3.61
N VAL A 564 20.62 -6.32 -2.82
CA VAL A 564 20.67 -6.51 -1.37
C VAL A 564 19.43 -5.92 -0.70
N ALA A 565 19.06 -4.68 -1.06
CA ALA A 565 17.88 -4.03 -0.51
C ALA A 565 16.58 -4.77 -0.88
N ARG A 566 16.44 -5.20 -2.14
CA ARG A 566 15.30 -6.01 -2.60
C ARG A 566 15.20 -7.31 -1.81
N HIS A 567 16.31 -8.03 -1.67
CA HIS A 567 16.35 -9.27 -0.90
C HIS A 567 15.91 -9.02 0.56
N HIS A 568 16.41 -7.97 1.21
CA HIS A 568 16.00 -7.64 2.58
C HIS A 568 14.50 -7.31 2.69
N PHE A 569 13.98 -6.55 1.73
CA PHE A 569 12.57 -6.17 1.66
C PHE A 569 11.66 -7.40 1.50
N VAL A 570 11.93 -8.22 0.48
CA VAL A 570 11.08 -9.36 0.09
C VAL A 570 11.08 -10.45 1.17
N PHE A 571 12.23 -10.72 1.79
CA PHE A 571 12.35 -11.68 2.88
C PHE A 571 11.98 -11.10 4.25
N ARG A 572 11.60 -9.82 4.32
CA ARG A 572 11.25 -9.10 5.56
C ARG A 572 12.28 -9.33 6.65
N LYS A 573 13.57 -9.20 6.29
CA LYS A 573 14.66 -9.47 7.25
C LYS A 573 14.50 -8.55 8.46
N PRO A 574 14.60 -9.08 9.70
CA PRO A 574 14.55 -8.26 10.90
C PRO A 574 15.60 -7.15 10.87
N HIS A 575 15.22 -5.98 11.40
CA HIS A 575 16.15 -4.87 11.55
C HIS A 575 17.06 -5.12 12.75
N ALA A 576 18.36 -4.89 12.58
CA ALA A 576 19.35 -4.95 13.66
C ALA A 576 19.59 -3.59 14.34
N TRP A 577 19.14 -2.49 13.72
CA TRP A 577 19.19 -1.13 14.27
C TRP A 577 18.13 -0.25 13.61
N THR A 578 17.79 0.87 14.25
CA THR A 578 16.95 1.90 13.66
C THR A 578 17.76 2.80 12.72
N PRO A 579 17.37 2.96 11.44
CA PRO A 579 18.06 3.87 10.54
C PRO A 579 18.07 5.31 11.05
N ARG A 580 19.21 6.01 10.95
CA ARG A 580 19.39 7.37 11.48
C ARG A 580 18.42 8.43 10.93
N HIS A 581 17.96 8.28 9.69
CA HIS A 581 16.95 9.17 9.12
C HIS A 581 15.58 9.09 9.82
N LEU A 582 15.35 8.03 10.61
CA LEU A 582 14.16 7.83 11.45
C LEU A 582 14.45 8.18 12.92
N ALA A 583 15.63 7.77 13.41
CA ALA A 583 16.06 8.00 14.79
C ALA A 583 16.84 9.31 14.94
N LEU A 584 16.12 10.44 15.03
CA LEU A 584 16.70 11.77 15.24
C LEU A 584 17.64 11.82 16.47
N HIS A 585 17.33 11.03 17.50
CA HIS A 585 18.14 10.92 18.72
C HIS A 585 19.48 10.19 18.52
N ARG A 586 19.71 9.60 17.35
CA ARG A 586 20.96 8.90 16.95
C ARG A 586 21.70 9.63 15.84
N GLU A 587 21.30 10.85 15.49
CA GLU A 587 22.03 11.68 14.54
C GLU A 587 23.40 12.09 15.12
N LEU A 588 24.42 12.03 14.26
CA LEU A 588 25.73 12.55 14.62
C LEU A 588 25.64 14.08 14.59
N LYS A 589 25.79 14.73 15.75
CA LYS A 589 26.03 16.18 15.76
C LYS A 589 27.28 16.43 14.91
N PRO A 590 27.28 17.38 13.96
CA PRO A 590 28.50 17.74 13.25
C PRO A 590 29.56 18.10 14.29
N ALA A 591 30.76 17.54 14.12
CA ALA A 591 31.89 17.86 15.00
C ALA A 591 32.04 19.38 15.04
N ALA A 592 32.01 19.96 16.23
CA ALA A 592 32.29 21.38 16.40
C ALA A 592 33.63 21.65 15.71
N SER A 593 33.58 22.48 14.66
CA SER A 593 34.77 23.02 14.02
C SER A 593 35.64 23.59 15.13
N SER A 594 36.75 22.91 15.44
CA SER A 594 37.80 23.47 16.28
C SER A 594 38.50 24.52 15.44
N ALA A 595 37.90 25.71 15.37
CA ALA A 595 38.63 26.90 14.98
C ALA A 595 39.78 27.04 15.98
N LYS A 596 40.99 26.67 15.56
CA LYS A 596 42.20 27.03 16.28
C LYS A 596 42.24 28.56 16.36
N PRO A 597 42.34 29.16 17.55
CA PRO A 597 42.58 30.58 17.65
C PRO A 597 43.95 30.88 17.02
N VAL A 598 43.98 31.94 16.21
CA VAL A 598 45.13 32.48 15.48
C VAL A 598 46.27 32.84 16.42
#